data_AF-A0A7K3XM99-F1
#
_entry.id   AF-A0A7K3XM99-F1
#
_cell.length_a   1.000
_cell.length_b   1.000
_cell.length_c   1.000
_cell.angle_alpha   90.00
_cell.angle_beta   90.00
_cell.angle_gamma   90.00
#
_symmetry.space_group_name_H-M   'P 1'
#
loop_
_entity.id
_entity.type
_entity.pdbx_description
1 polymer ?
#
loop_
_entity_poly.entity_id
_entity_poly.type
_entity_poly.pdbx_seq_one_letter_code
_entity_poly.pdbx_strand_id
1 'polypeptide(L)'
;MPNNPNLNVALSYLHSIVNGRLKIHLGIETEVKVFGNVCLDDDSPFADFINIHKPTFEEYIIILLALTPHVQPNFFNQLISELLPDGGDFPEFGGVKATNHRGILPTGETAQFILAGDDLEKRLEVQRILSSDHWFAQKHILWLEPVREGEPIMSGRLIIDPEVIETLTTGIVSKPRFSIDFPAEYIETEMEWEDLVLHPKTLHQIKEIEHWIAHNQTLLHDWGMKKRIKPGYRALFYGPPGTGKTLTATLLGKYTGKDVFRIDLSRVVSKYIGETEKN
;
A
#
# COMPACT_ATOMS: atom_id res chain seq x y z
N MET A 1 -0.74 16.11 -16.40
CA MET A 1 -0.63 15.49 -15.07
C MET A 1 -1.09 16.54 -14.08
N PRO A 2 -1.98 16.22 -13.11
CA PRO A 2 -2.19 17.16 -12.01
C PRO A 2 -0.81 17.41 -11.40
N ASN A 3 -0.42 18.68 -11.34
CA ASN A 3 0.82 19.07 -10.69
C ASN A 3 0.69 18.63 -9.23
N ASN A 4 1.68 17.94 -8.67
CA ASN A 4 1.69 17.54 -7.25
C ASN A 4 2.72 18.42 -6.52
N PRO A 5 2.45 19.73 -6.36
CA PRO A 5 3.42 20.67 -5.80
C PRO A 5 3.77 20.31 -4.36
N ASN A 6 2.82 19.79 -3.56
CA ASN A 6 3.10 19.36 -2.21
C ASN A 6 3.98 18.11 -2.14
N LEU A 7 3.91 17.17 -3.09
CA LEU A 7 4.89 16.09 -3.17
C LEU A 7 6.30 16.62 -3.44
N ASN A 8 6.48 17.62 -4.32
CA ASN A 8 7.81 18.21 -4.55
C ASN A 8 8.34 18.93 -3.30
N VAL A 9 7.48 19.63 -2.55
CA VAL A 9 7.84 20.25 -1.27
C VAL A 9 8.21 19.16 -0.25
N ALA A 10 7.46 18.06 -0.18
CA ALA A 10 7.73 16.93 0.69
C ALA A 10 9.08 16.26 0.38
N LEU A 11 9.41 16.06 -0.89
CA LEU A 11 10.72 15.52 -1.31
C LEU A 11 11.87 16.48 -1.01
N SER A 12 11.65 17.80 -1.17
CA SER A 12 12.64 18.82 -0.79
C SER A 12 12.85 18.87 0.72
N TYR A 13 11.78 18.69 1.50
CA TYR A 13 11.81 18.58 2.94
C TYR A 13 12.59 17.34 3.39
N LEU A 14 12.28 16.17 2.82
CA LEU A 14 13.05 14.94 3.03
C LEU A 14 14.53 15.14 2.70
N HIS A 15 14.83 15.79 1.57
CA HIS A 15 16.20 16.09 1.16
C HIS A 15 16.96 16.87 2.22
N SER A 16 16.35 17.90 2.82
CA SER A 16 16.97 18.68 3.89
C SER A 16 17.29 17.84 5.13
N ILE A 17 16.40 16.92 5.51
CA ILE A 17 16.58 16.02 6.65
C ILE A 17 17.69 15.01 6.39
N VAL A 18 17.65 14.36 5.22
CA VAL A 18 18.64 13.35 4.85
C VAL A 18 20.03 13.98 4.73
N ASN A 19 20.15 15.10 4.02
CA ASN A 19 21.40 15.85 3.91
C ASN A 19 21.93 16.29 5.27
N GLY A 20 21.06 16.85 6.13
CA GLY A 20 21.44 17.26 7.48
C GLY A 20 21.96 16.09 8.33
N ARG A 21 21.30 14.93 8.27
CA ARG A 21 21.77 13.73 8.99
C ARG A 21 23.13 13.27 8.48
N LEU A 22 23.33 13.21 7.16
CA LEU A 22 24.60 12.82 6.56
C LEU A 22 25.73 13.75 6.98
N LYS A 23 25.50 15.07 6.95
CA LYS A 23 26.47 16.07 7.40
C LYS A 23 26.81 15.96 8.88
N ILE A 24 25.84 15.66 9.74
CA ILE A 24 26.10 15.41 11.17
C ILE A 24 27.01 14.21 11.35
N HIS A 25 26.71 13.11 10.64
CA HIS A 25 27.53 11.90 10.73
C HIS A 25 28.97 12.14 10.24
N LEU A 26 29.15 12.94 9.19
CA LEU A 26 30.46 13.36 8.69
C LEU A 26 31.17 14.43 9.55
N GLY A 27 30.56 14.87 10.65
CA GLY A 27 31.10 15.90 11.53
C GLY A 27 31.13 17.32 10.93
N ILE A 28 30.36 17.56 9.87
CA ILE A 28 30.26 18.85 9.16
C ILE A 28 29.29 19.80 9.88
N GLU A 29 28.18 19.28 10.39
CA GLU A 29 27.16 20.03 11.13
C GLU A 29 26.85 19.33 12.47
N THR A 30 26.23 20.04 13.43
CA THR A 30 25.86 19.46 14.74
C THR A 30 24.37 19.22 14.89
N GLU A 31 23.55 19.82 14.02
CA GLU A 31 22.09 19.76 14.08
C GLU A 31 21.50 19.71 12.67
N VAL A 32 20.35 19.04 12.54
CA VAL A 32 19.65 18.93 11.25
C VAL A 32 18.92 20.25 11.01
N LYS A 33 19.42 21.04 10.05
CA LYS A 33 18.72 22.23 9.57
C LYS A 33 17.67 21.83 8.55
N VAL A 34 16.43 21.75 9.02
CA VAL A 34 15.29 21.45 8.16
C VAL A 34 14.85 22.73 7.45
N PHE A 35 14.78 22.68 6.12
CA PHE A 35 14.33 23.81 5.30
C PHE A 35 12.96 23.52 4.71
N GLY A 36 12.01 24.44 4.93
CA GLY A 36 10.62 24.33 4.50
C GLY A 36 9.69 23.78 5.58
N ASN A 37 8.39 24.01 5.41
CA ASN A 37 7.34 23.41 6.24
C ASN A 37 6.71 22.25 5.46
N VAL A 38 6.12 21.29 6.19
CA VAL A 38 5.19 20.33 5.60
C VAL A 38 3.98 21.14 5.10
N CYS A 39 3.93 21.38 3.79
CA CYS A 39 2.84 22.10 3.12
C CYS A 39 1.87 21.06 2.56
N LEU A 40 0.61 21.13 3.00
CA LEU A 40 -0.48 20.19 2.63
C LEU A 40 -1.75 20.97 2.27
N ASP A 41 -1.60 22.20 1.78
CA ASP A 41 -2.66 23.14 1.46
C ASP A 41 -3.16 23.05 0.01
N ASP A 42 -2.81 21.98 -0.71
CA ASP A 42 -3.34 21.68 -2.04
C ASP A 42 -4.34 20.52 -1.99
N ASP A 43 -5.19 20.43 -3.02
CA ASP A 43 -6.11 19.32 -3.23
C ASP A 43 -5.40 18.14 -3.92
N SER A 44 -4.11 17.92 -3.64
CA SER A 44 -3.37 16.82 -4.25
C SER A 44 -3.69 15.50 -3.55
N PRO A 45 -3.63 14.37 -4.29
CA PRO A 45 -3.80 13.05 -3.68
C PRO A 45 -2.80 12.76 -2.55
N PHE A 46 -1.60 13.33 -2.64
CA PHE A 46 -0.60 13.26 -1.58
C PHE A 46 -1.08 14.00 -0.32
N ALA A 47 -1.51 15.25 -0.45
CA ALA A 47 -2.00 16.04 0.68
C ALA A 47 -3.24 15.40 1.33
N ASP A 48 -4.18 14.91 0.52
CA ASP A 48 -5.36 14.19 1.00
C ASP A 48 -4.97 12.97 1.84
N PHE A 49 -4.05 12.13 1.34
CA PHE A 49 -3.60 10.95 2.07
C PHE A 49 -3.01 11.31 3.44
N ILE A 50 -2.15 12.33 3.49
CA ILE A 50 -1.53 12.79 4.74
C ILE A 50 -2.57 13.41 5.68
N ASN A 51 -3.54 14.18 5.16
CA ASN A 51 -4.62 14.79 5.95
C ASN A 51 -5.59 13.76 6.54
N ILE A 52 -5.85 12.66 5.81
CA ILE A 52 -6.69 11.55 6.27
C ILE A 52 -6.00 10.77 7.39
N HIS A 53 -4.72 10.43 7.20
CA HIS A 53 -4.00 9.55 8.12
C HIS A 53 -3.34 10.28 9.30
N LYS A 54 -3.02 11.57 9.13
CA LYS A 54 -2.36 12.44 10.11
C LYS A 54 -1.12 11.77 10.75
N PRO A 55 -0.15 11.34 9.94
CA PRO A 55 1.04 10.65 10.45
C PRO A 55 1.84 11.56 11.40
N THR A 56 2.54 10.95 12.36
CA THR A 56 3.58 11.65 13.13
C THR A 56 4.73 12.07 12.22
N PHE A 57 5.67 12.87 12.76
CA PHE A 57 6.85 13.27 12.01
C PHE A 57 7.67 12.06 11.51
N GLU A 58 7.95 11.10 12.39
CA GLU A 58 8.71 9.89 12.07
C GLU A 58 8.01 9.06 10.99
N GLU A 59 6.69 8.86 11.15
CA GLU A 59 5.85 8.15 10.18
C GLU A 59 5.86 8.84 8.81
N TYR A 60 5.73 10.16 8.79
CA TYR A 60 5.78 10.96 7.56
C TYR A 60 7.11 10.79 6.82
N ILE A 61 8.23 10.84 7.53
CA ILE A 61 9.55 10.61 6.92
C ILE A 61 9.70 9.19 6.41
N ILE A 62 9.20 8.17 7.14
CA ILE A 62 9.25 6.77 6.69
C ILE A 62 8.43 6.57 5.40
N ILE A 63 7.24 7.17 5.30
CA ILE A 63 6.44 7.16 4.07
C ILE A 63 7.24 7.76 2.92
N LEU A 64 7.86 8.93 3.12
CA LEU A 64 8.66 9.59 2.09
C LEU A 64 9.90 8.79 1.71
N LEU A 65 10.61 8.18 2.66
CA LEU A 65 11.76 7.30 2.39
C LEU A 65 11.34 6.15 1.47
N ALA A 66 10.22 5.48 1.76
CA ALA A 66 9.74 4.36 0.95
C ALA A 66 9.20 4.80 -0.42
N LEU A 67 8.55 5.96 -0.51
CA LEU A 67 8.02 6.50 -1.77
C LEU A 67 9.13 6.99 -2.72
N THR A 68 10.20 7.57 -2.17
CA THR A 68 11.25 8.26 -2.93
C THR A 68 11.82 7.44 -4.10
N PRO A 69 12.22 6.16 -3.93
CA PRO A 69 12.73 5.35 -5.05
C PRO A 69 11.78 5.19 -6.24
N HIS A 70 10.47 5.35 -6.03
CA HIS A 70 9.45 5.23 -7.08
C HIS A 70 9.25 6.53 -7.87
N VAL A 71 9.52 7.68 -7.25
CA VAL A 71 9.28 9.02 -7.84
C VAL A 71 10.57 9.74 -8.25
N GLN A 72 11.65 9.55 -7.49
CA GLN A 72 12.98 10.10 -7.76
C GLN A 72 14.07 9.02 -7.50
N PRO A 73 14.24 8.05 -8.43
CA PRO A 73 15.14 6.90 -8.25
C PRO A 73 16.61 7.23 -7.89
N ASN A 74 17.10 8.40 -8.29
CA ASN A 74 18.49 8.81 -8.06
C ASN A 74 18.68 9.66 -6.79
N PHE A 75 17.63 9.91 -6.01
CA PHE A 75 17.63 10.84 -4.87
C PHE A 75 18.79 10.58 -3.89
N PHE A 76 18.91 9.35 -3.37
CA PHE A 76 19.94 9.02 -2.38
C PHE A 76 21.35 8.99 -3.00
N ASN A 77 21.48 8.49 -4.23
CA ASN A 77 22.76 8.48 -4.94
C ASN A 77 23.30 9.91 -5.13
N GLN A 78 22.44 10.86 -5.51
CA GLN A 78 22.81 12.26 -5.66
C GLN A 78 23.31 12.85 -4.35
N LEU A 79 22.54 12.72 -3.26
CA LEU A 79 22.91 13.18 -1.92
C LEU A 79 24.25 12.63 -1.44
N ILE A 80 24.47 11.31 -1.60
CA ILE A 80 25.73 10.68 -1.19
C ILE A 80 26.89 11.18 -2.07
N SER A 81 26.70 11.29 -3.39
CA SER A 81 27.74 11.76 -4.30
C SER A 81 28.14 13.22 -4.08
N GLU A 82 27.21 14.07 -3.64
CA GLU A 82 27.50 15.47 -3.30
C GLU A 82 28.39 15.59 -2.06
N LEU A 83 28.23 14.67 -1.10
CA LEU A 83 28.99 14.68 0.16
C LEU A 83 30.29 13.87 0.10
N LEU A 84 30.37 12.89 -0.80
CA LEU A 84 31.54 12.05 -1.05
C LEU A 84 31.96 12.13 -2.53
N PRO A 85 32.42 13.30 -3.02
CA PRO A 85 32.70 13.53 -4.45
C PRO A 85 33.85 12.67 -4.99
N ASP A 86 34.79 12.28 -4.12
CA ASP A 86 35.92 11.41 -4.48
C ASP A 86 35.53 9.91 -4.52
N GLY A 87 34.25 9.60 -4.29
CA GLY A 87 33.72 8.25 -4.18
C GLY A 87 33.90 7.65 -2.79
N GLY A 88 33.16 6.57 -2.54
CA GLY A 88 33.11 5.89 -1.26
C GLY A 88 31.82 5.09 -1.13
N ASP A 89 31.79 4.15 -0.19
CA ASP A 89 30.54 3.57 0.29
C ASP A 89 30.12 4.29 1.56
N PHE A 90 28.83 4.29 1.87
CA PHE A 90 28.32 4.89 3.10
C PHE A 90 27.42 3.87 3.84
N PRO A 91 28.02 2.80 4.41
CA PRO A 91 27.29 1.65 4.94
C PRO A 91 26.30 2.01 6.06
N GLU A 92 26.59 3.05 6.84
CA GLU A 92 25.76 3.52 7.96
C GLU A 92 24.39 4.04 7.50
N PHE A 93 24.26 4.42 6.23
CA PHE A 93 22.97 4.73 5.61
C PHE A 93 22.04 3.52 5.51
N GLY A 94 22.62 2.32 5.55
CA GLY A 94 21.95 1.09 5.13
C GLY A 94 21.51 1.17 3.67
N GLY A 95 20.43 0.46 3.37
CA GLY A 95 19.85 0.45 2.04
C GLY A 95 20.49 -0.59 1.12
N VAL A 96 19.72 -1.02 0.12
CA VAL A 96 20.12 -2.14 -0.76
C VAL A 96 20.08 -1.70 -2.21
N LYS A 97 21.08 -2.12 -3.00
CA LYS A 97 21.03 -1.96 -4.46
C LYS A 97 20.16 -3.07 -5.04
N ALA A 98 19.15 -2.69 -5.82
CA ALA A 98 18.30 -3.68 -6.47
C ALA A 98 18.88 -4.14 -7.82
N THR A 99 18.48 -5.32 -8.28
CA THR A 99 18.94 -5.90 -9.55
C THR A 99 18.45 -5.10 -10.77
N ASN A 100 17.19 -4.67 -10.75
CA ASN A 100 16.55 -3.93 -11.83
C ASN A 100 16.48 -2.41 -11.57
N HIS A 101 17.00 -1.94 -10.43
CA HIS A 101 16.95 -0.54 -10.02
C HIS A 101 18.35 -0.06 -9.64
N ARG A 102 18.82 1.01 -10.29
CA ARG A 102 20.18 1.54 -10.14
C ARG A 102 20.35 2.50 -8.95
N GLY A 103 19.28 2.79 -8.22
CA GLY A 103 19.29 3.57 -6.99
C GLY A 103 19.44 2.72 -5.72
N ILE A 104 19.39 3.39 -4.58
CA ILE A 104 19.36 2.76 -3.26
C ILE A 104 17.91 2.58 -2.85
N LEU A 105 17.55 1.36 -2.44
CA LEU A 105 16.28 1.07 -1.77
C LEU A 105 16.47 1.21 -0.26
N PRO A 106 15.77 2.13 0.41
CA PRO A 106 15.86 2.29 1.85
C PRO A 106 15.45 1.05 2.62
N THR A 107 16.04 0.89 3.80
CA THR A 107 15.80 -0.19 4.75
C THR A 107 15.33 0.36 6.09
N GLY A 108 14.99 -0.52 7.03
CA GLY A 108 14.79 -0.12 8.42
C GLY A 108 16.02 0.57 9.03
N GLU A 109 17.22 0.13 8.67
CA GLU A 109 18.49 0.76 9.05
C GLU A 109 18.59 2.18 8.49
N THR A 110 18.16 2.39 7.24
CA THR A 110 18.05 3.74 6.66
C THR A 110 17.10 4.62 7.47
N ALA A 111 15.92 4.12 7.83
CA ALA A 111 14.98 4.88 8.65
C ALA A 111 15.58 5.23 10.04
N GLN A 112 16.25 4.26 10.69
CA GLN A 112 16.92 4.48 11.97
C GLN A 112 18.05 5.49 11.87
N PHE A 113 18.91 5.40 10.85
CA PHE A 113 19.99 6.34 10.63
C PHE A 113 19.46 7.76 10.45
N ILE A 114 18.46 7.94 9.58
CA ILE A 114 17.88 9.26 9.28
C ILE A 114 17.19 9.88 10.50
N LEU A 115 16.32 9.14 11.17
CA LEU A 115 15.49 9.68 12.26
C LEU A 115 16.22 9.73 13.59
N ALA A 116 17.02 8.72 13.90
CA ALA A 116 17.60 8.54 15.23
C ALA A 116 19.13 8.79 15.29
N GLY A 117 19.86 8.65 14.18
CA GLY A 117 21.33 8.66 14.23
C GLY A 117 21.80 7.56 15.19
N ASP A 118 22.58 7.89 16.22
CA ASP A 118 23.07 6.93 17.23
C ASP A 118 22.21 6.88 18.51
N ASP A 119 21.10 7.62 18.56
CA ASP A 119 20.18 7.63 19.70
C ASP A 119 19.41 6.29 19.79
N LEU A 120 19.77 5.46 20.77
CA LEU A 120 19.18 4.13 20.94
C LEU A 120 17.67 4.16 21.22
N GLU A 121 17.20 5.11 22.02
CA GLU A 121 15.79 5.19 22.39
C GLU A 121 14.95 5.50 21.14
N LYS A 122 15.38 6.49 20.36
CA LYS A 122 14.72 6.82 19.08
C LYS A 122 14.83 5.70 18.05
N ARG A 123 15.93 4.95 18.02
CA ARG A 123 16.05 3.77 17.13
C ARG A 123 15.01 2.70 17.47
N LEU A 124 14.72 2.48 18.75
CA LEU A 124 13.68 1.55 19.20
C LEU A 124 12.27 2.06 18.87
N GLU A 125 12.04 3.37 18.92
CA GLU A 125 10.79 3.98 18.47
C GLU A 125 10.54 3.73 16.98
N VAL A 126 11.54 3.98 16.13
CA VAL A 126 11.48 3.69 14.69
C VAL A 126 11.19 2.19 14.44
N GLN A 127 11.81 1.30 15.21
CA GLN A 127 11.54 -0.14 15.11
C GLN A 127 10.09 -0.49 15.48
N ARG A 128 9.47 0.19 16.46
CA ARG A 128 8.06 -0.01 16.80
C ARG A 128 7.13 0.48 15.69
N ILE A 129 7.44 1.62 15.05
CA ILE A 129 6.69 2.15 13.90
C ILE A 129 6.72 1.16 12.71
N LEU A 130 7.83 0.44 12.54
CA LEU A 130 8.01 -0.54 11.46
C LEU A 130 7.61 -1.97 11.84
N SER A 131 7.02 -2.16 13.01
CA SER A 131 6.54 -3.47 13.47
C SER A 131 5.22 -3.88 12.82
N SER A 132 4.91 -5.18 12.85
CA SER A 132 3.65 -5.73 12.34
C SER A 132 2.40 -5.22 13.07
N ASP A 133 2.57 -4.73 14.30
CA ASP A 133 1.48 -4.21 15.14
C ASP A 133 1.18 -2.74 14.83
N HIS A 134 2.04 -2.06 14.06
CA HIS A 134 1.84 -0.67 13.70
C HIS A 134 0.77 -0.52 12.60
N TRP A 135 0.12 0.65 12.53
CA TRP A 135 -0.94 0.89 11.55
C TRP A 135 -0.47 0.83 10.11
N PHE A 136 0.82 1.07 9.86
CA PHE A 136 1.44 0.85 8.55
C PHE A 136 1.24 -0.59 8.05
N ALA A 137 1.57 -1.58 8.89
CA ALA A 137 1.40 -2.98 8.54
C ALA A 137 -0.08 -3.41 8.58
N GLN A 138 -0.81 -3.01 9.63
CA GLN A 138 -2.22 -3.41 9.80
C GLN A 138 -3.15 -2.90 8.69
N LYS A 139 -2.82 -1.73 8.10
CA LYS A 139 -3.59 -1.14 7.00
C LYS A 139 -2.99 -1.43 5.62
N HIS A 140 -1.96 -2.28 5.51
CA HIS A 140 -1.26 -2.58 4.26
C HIS A 140 -0.77 -1.32 3.55
N ILE A 141 -0.10 -0.43 4.28
CA ILE A 141 0.44 0.81 3.72
C ILE A 141 1.94 0.68 3.47
N LEU A 142 2.67 0.24 4.49
CA LEU A 142 4.11 0.10 4.45
C LEU A 142 4.56 -0.98 5.43
N TRP A 143 5.60 -1.75 5.08
CA TRP A 143 6.19 -2.74 5.98
C TRP A 143 7.69 -2.94 5.69
N LEU A 144 8.38 -3.58 6.62
CA LEU A 144 9.73 -4.11 6.38
C LEU A 144 9.65 -5.46 5.69
N GLU A 145 10.40 -5.61 4.60
CA GLU A 145 10.60 -6.91 3.98
C GLU A 145 11.26 -7.88 4.98
N PRO A 146 10.76 -9.12 5.12
CA PRO A 146 11.39 -10.12 5.95
C PRO A 146 12.79 -10.47 5.44
N VAL A 147 13.72 -10.60 6.37
CA VAL A 147 15.12 -10.95 6.11
C VAL A 147 15.39 -12.41 6.40
N ARG A 148 16.56 -12.92 6.01
CA ARG A 148 16.93 -14.32 6.28
C ARG A 148 17.14 -14.54 7.78
N GLU A 149 16.98 -15.77 8.22
CA GLU A 149 17.27 -16.14 9.60
C GLU A 149 18.71 -15.75 9.98
N GLY A 150 18.85 -15.05 11.11
CA GLY A 150 20.13 -14.53 11.60
C GLY A 150 20.50 -13.14 11.09
N GLU A 151 19.79 -12.59 10.09
CA GLU A 151 19.98 -11.20 9.66
C GLU A 151 19.22 -10.22 10.60
N PRO A 152 19.74 -9.01 10.83
CA PRO A 152 19.04 -7.98 11.60
C PRO A 152 17.71 -7.61 10.92
N ILE A 153 16.60 -7.60 11.67
CA ILE A 153 15.27 -7.28 11.11
C ILE A 153 15.25 -5.93 10.38
N MET A 154 16.03 -4.95 10.86
CA MET A 154 16.08 -3.61 10.27
C MET A 154 16.84 -3.56 8.95
N SER A 155 17.60 -4.58 8.55
CA SER A 155 18.21 -4.61 7.21
C SER A 155 17.18 -4.91 6.10
N GLY A 156 15.93 -5.24 6.47
CA GLY A 156 14.82 -5.39 5.55
C GLY A 156 14.50 -4.10 4.81
N ARG A 157 14.12 -4.22 3.54
CA ARG A 157 13.72 -3.07 2.69
C ARG A 157 12.40 -2.48 3.17
N LEU A 158 12.28 -1.15 3.08
CA LEU A 158 10.98 -0.49 3.25
C LEU A 158 10.14 -0.74 1.99
N ILE A 159 9.06 -1.49 2.15
CA ILE A 159 8.11 -1.79 1.08
C ILE A 159 6.85 -0.96 1.32
N ILE A 160 6.49 -0.14 0.33
CA ILE A 160 5.22 0.59 0.31
C ILE A 160 4.26 -0.13 -0.65
N ASP A 161 3.00 -0.23 -0.26
CA ASP A 161 2.00 -0.93 -1.07
C ASP A 161 1.84 -0.24 -2.44
N PRO A 162 1.83 -0.99 -3.55
CA PRO A 162 1.62 -0.42 -4.89
C PRO A 162 0.37 0.46 -5.01
N GLU A 163 -0.74 0.10 -4.36
CA GLU A 163 -1.97 0.90 -4.38
C GLU A 163 -1.77 2.25 -3.67
N VAL A 164 -0.95 2.27 -2.60
CA VAL A 164 -0.58 3.50 -1.92
C VAL A 164 0.32 4.36 -2.79
N ILE A 165 1.27 3.78 -3.53
CA ILE A 165 2.08 4.53 -4.50
C ILE A 165 1.17 5.20 -5.54
N GLU A 166 0.25 4.43 -6.14
CA GLU A 166 -0.67 4.95 -7.15
C GLU A 166 -1.57 6.05 -6.58
N THR A 167 -2.08 5.88 -5.35
CA THR A 167 -2.86 6.89 -4.63
C THR A 167 -2.05 8.16 -4.40
N LEU A 168 -0.86 8.06 -3.83
CA LEU A 168 0.00 9.21 -3.50
C LEU A 168 0.49 9.98 -4.74
N THR A 169 0.67 9.29 -5.87
CA THR A 169 1.24 9.88 -7.08
C THR A 169 0.19 10.34 -8.08
N THR A 170 -0.80 9.49 -8.38
CA THR A 170 -1.80 9.72 -9.44
C THR A 170 -3.20 10.02 -8.91
N GLY A 171 -3.49 9.64 -7.66
CA GLY A 171 -4.83 9.72 -7.07
C GLY A 171 -5.82 8.68 -7.59
N ILE A 172 -5.36 7.75 -8.42
CA ILE A 172 -6.19 6.69 -9.00
C ILE A 172 -5.64 5.36 -8.49
N VAL A 173 -6.45 4.59 -7.77
CA VAL A 173 -6.14 3.18 -7.51
C VAL A 173 -6.58 2.38 -8.72
N SER A 174 -5.62 1.83 -9.47
CA SER A 174 -5.93 0.92 -10.56
C SER A 174 -6.64 -0.31 -10.00
N LYS A 175 -7.72 -0.74 -10.65
CA LYS A 175 -8.36 -2.00 -10.27
C LYS A 175 -7.32 -3.13 -10.38
N PRO A 176 -7.31 -4.08 -9.42
CA PRO A 176 -6.37 -5.20 -9.43
C PRO A 176 -6.37 -5.87 -10.81
N ARG A 177 -5.20 -5.86 -11.46
CA ARG A 177 -5.02 -6.60 -12.71
C ARG A 177 -4.77 -8.05 -12.37
N PHE A 178 -5.36 -8.95 -13.15
CA PHE A 178 -5.09 -10.39 -13.04
C PHE A 178 -3.58 -10.63 -13.04
N SER A 179 -3.08 -11.34 -12.02
CA SER A 179 -1.68 -11.74 -11.92
C SER A 179 -1.57 -13.17 -11.38
N ILE A 180 -0.36 -13.74 -11.45
CA ILE A 180 -0.08 -15.06 -10.86
C ILE A 180 -0.28 -15.02 -9.33
N ASP A 181 -0.04 -13.87 -8.71
CA ASP A 181 -0.19 -13.66 -7.26
C ASP A 181 -1.62 -13.25 -6.85
N PHE A 182 -2.40 -12.71 -7.79
CA PHE A 182 -3.81 -12.37 -7.63
C PHE A 182 -4.66 -13.02 -8.75
N PRO A 183 -5.09 -14.29 -8.59
CA PRO A 183 -5.78 -15.07 -9.62
C PRO A 183 -7.27 -14.70 -9.75
N ALA A 184 -7.58 -13.42 -9.59
CA ALA A 184 -8.92 -12.87 -9.74
C ALA A 184 -8.97 -12.01 -11.00
N GLU A 185 -10.00 -12.22 -11.81
CA GLU A 185 -10.29 -11.45 -13.02
C GLU A 185 -11.45 -10.51 -12.73
N TYR A 186 -11.23 -9.22 -12.92
CA TYR A 186 -12.30 -8.23 -12.85
C TYR A 186 -13.29 -8.47 -14.00
N ILE A 187 -14.58 -8.55 -13.67
CA ILE A 187 -15.65 -8.77 -14.64
C ILE A 187 -16.72 -7.70 -14.49
N GLU A 188 -17.20 -7.19 -15.63
CA GLU A 188 -18.26 -6.20 -15.70
C GLU A 188 -19.27 -6.54 -16.79
N THR A 189 -20.38 -5.81 -16.82
CA THR A 189 -21.42 -5.98 -17.84
C THR A 189 -22.01 -4.63 -18.24
N GLU A 190 -22.25 -4.47 -19.54
CA GLU A 190 -22.98 -3.33 -20.08
C GLU A 190 -24.51 -3.52 -19.97
N MET A 191 -24.97 -4.75 -19.71
CA MET A 191 -26.39 -5.08 -19.60
C MET A 191 -27.03 -4.46 -18.35
N GLU A 192 -28.36 -4.38 -18.37
CA GLU A 192 -29.20 -3.92 -17.25
C GLU A 192 -30.09 -5.05 -16.71
N TRP A 193 -30.80 -4.79 -15.61
CA TRP A 193 -31.70 -5.78 -14.99
C TRP A 193 -32.83 -6.23 -15.92
N GLU A 194 -33.26 -5.35 -16.82
CA GLU A 194 -34.28 -5.62 -17.83
C GLU A 194 -33.83 -6.66 -18.87
N ASP A 195 -32.52 -6.80 -19.10
CA ASP A 195 -31.95 -7.79 -20.01
C ASP A 195 -31.88 -9.19 -19.38
N LEU A 196 -32.07 -9.30 -18.07
CA LEU A 196 -32.02 -10.56 -17.33
C LEU A 196 -33.42 -11.08 -16.99
N VAL A 197 -33.90 -12.04 -17.77
CA VAL A 197 -35.17 -12.71 -17.51
C VAL A 197 -35.00 -13.77 -16.41
N LEU A 198 -35.63 -13.54 -15.25
CA LEU A 198 -35.62 -14.48 -14.13
C LEU A 198 -37.03 -14.87 -13.70
N HIS A 199 -37.14 -16.07 -13.14
CA HIS A 199 -38.35 -16.46 -12.42
C HIS A 199 -38.56 -15.52 -11.22
N PRO A 200 -39.81 -15.09 -10.92
CA PRO A 200 -40.09 -14.13 -9.85
C PRO A 200 -39.49 -14.49 -8.49
N LYS A 201 -39.46 -15.79 -8.17
CA LYS A 201 -38.82 -16.31 -6.94
C LYS A 201 -37.32 -16.02 -6.89
N THR A 202 -36.60 -16.22 -7.98
CA THR A 202 -35.15 -15.94 -8.06
C THR A 202 -34.87 -14.46 -7.96
N LEU A 203 -35.69 -13.64 -8.63
CA LEU A 203 -35.59 -12.18 -8.54
C LEU A 203 -35.80 -11.69 -7.09
N HIS A 204 -36.74 -12.30 -6.35
CA HIS A 204 -36.93 -11.99 -4.93
C HIS A 204 -35.69 -12.30 -4.09
N GLN A 205 -35.07 -13.47 -4.30
CA GLN A 205 -33.82 -13.86 -3.60
C GLN A 205 -32.66 -12.91 -3.92
N ILE A 206 -32.56 -12.43 -5.16
CA ILE A 206 -31.56 -11.43 -5.56
C ILE A 206 -31.79 -10.11 -4.81
N LYS A 207 -33.03 -9.65 -4.72
CA LYS A 207 -33.37 -8.44 -3.93
C LYS A 207 -33.01 -8.57 -2.45
N GLU A 208 -33.08 -9.78 -1.87
CA GLU A 208 -32.58 -10.00 -0.51
C GLU A 208 -31.07 -9.76 -0.40
N ILE A 209 -30.30 -10.15 -1.41
CA ILE A 209 -28.86 -9.88 -1.48
C ILE A 209 -28.62 -8.36 -1.57
N GLU A 210 -29.35 -7.66 -2.45
CA GLU A 210 -29.25 -6.21 -2.60
C GLU A 210 -29.56 -5.47 -1.30
N HIS A 211 -30.67 -5.81 -0.65
CA HIS A 211 -31.04 -5.22 0.65
C HIS A 211 -29.98 -5.49 1.72
N TRP A 212 -29.40 -6.70 1.74
CA TRP A 212 -28.29 -6.97 2.65
C TRP A 212 -27.09 -6.08 2.35
N ILE A 213 -26.71 -5.91 1.07
CA ILE A 213 -25.57 -5.06 0.68
C ILE A 213 -25.83 -3.60 1.08
N ALA A 214 -27.04 -3.11 0.89
CA ALA A 214 -27.42 -1.74 1.23
C ALA A 214 -27.47 -1.47 2.75
N HIS A 215 -27.85 -2.47 3.57
CA HIS A 215 -28.14 -2.25 4.99
C HIS A 215 -27.21 -2.99 5.97
N ASN A 216 -26.20 -3.73 5.48
CA ASN A 216 -25.33 -4.50 6.37
C ASN A 216 -24.61 -3.65 7.42
N GLN A 217 -24.21 -2.41 7.09
CA GLN A 217 -23.49 -1.55 8.03
C GLN A 217 -24.37 -1.20 9.23
N THR A 218 -25.61 -0.75 8.99
CA THR A 218 -26.60 -0.47 10.02
C THR A 218 -26.91 -1.70 10.86
N LEU A 219 -27.09 -2.88 10.24
CA LEU A 219 -27.36 -4.11 10.96
C LEU A 219 -26.19 -4.52 11.88
N LEU A 220 -24.97 -4.46 11.36
CA LEU A 220 -23.79 -4.91 12.10
C LEU A 220 -23.39 -3.93 13.20
N HIS A 221 -23.46 -2.62 12.93
CA HIS A 221 -22.96 -1.57 13.80
C HIS A 221 -24.08 -0.94 14.64
N ASP A 222 -25.05 -0.28 14.00
CA ASP A 222 -26.09 0.47 14.70
C ASP A 222 -26.98 -0.43 15.57
N TRP A 223 -27.28 -1.63 15.07
CA TRP A 223 -28.08 -2.63 15.80
C TRP A 223 -27.23 -3.61 16.62
N GLY A 224 -25.91 -3.46 16.61
CA GLY A 224 -24.98 -4.28 17.39
C GLY A 224 -24.96 -5.76 17.02
N MET A 225 -25.38 -6.15 15.81
CA MET A 225 -25.48 -7.57 15.42
C MET A 225 -24.15 -8.18 14.97
N LYS A 226 -23.03 -7.43 14.97
CA LYS A 226 -21.70 -7.93 14.57
C LYS A 226 -21.25 -9.21 15.29
N LYS A 227 -21.69 -9.45 16.53
CA LYS A 227 -21.38 -10.68 17.29
C LYS A 227 -22.29 -11.86 16.95
N ARG A 228 -23.41 -11.62 16.26
CA ARG A 228 -24.48 -12.61 15.97
C ARG A 228 -24.57 -12.97 14.50
N ILE A 229 -24.08 -12.10 13.61
CA ILE A 229 -24.14 -12.28 12.15
C ILE A 229 -22.72 -12.19 11.60
N LYS A 230 -22.36 -13.10 10.69
CA LYS A 230 -21.07 -13.06 10.02
C LYS A 230 -21.00 -11.86 9.05
N PRO A 231 -19.86 -11.17 8.94
CA PRO A 231 -19.67 -10.18 7.90
C PRO A 231 -19.69 -10.86 6.52
N GLY A 232 -20.41 -10.27 5.57
CA GLY A 232 -20.57 -10.81 4.21
C GLY A 232 -21.86 -11.60 3.99
N TYR A 233 -22.26 -11.69 2.72
CA TYR A 233 -23.35 -12.54 2.25
C TYR A 233 -22.78 -13.63 1.33
N ARG A 234 -23.27 -14.87 1.46
CA ARG A 234 -22.84 -15.99 0.61
C ARG A 234 -24.04 -16.53 -0.14
N ALA A 235 -23.96 -16.52 -1.47
CA ALA A 235 -24.98 -17.03 -2.36
C ALA A 235 -24.37 -18.07 -3.31
N LEU A 236 -25.16 -19.08 -3.69
CA LEU A 236 -24.82 -20.06 -4.70
C LEU A 236 -25.76 -19.90 -5.90
N PHE A 237 -25.23 -19.41 -7.01
CA PHE A 237 -25.93 -19.41 -8.28
C PHE A 237 -25.72 -20.77 -8.95
N TYR A 238 -26.77 -21.58 -9.04
CA TYR A 238 -26.73 -22.90 -9.66
C TYR A 238 -27.78 -23.03 -10.76
N GLY A 239 -27.49 -23.90 -11.75
CA GLY A 239 -28.36 -24.15 -12.89
C GLY A 239 -27.56 -24.48 -14.15
N PRO A 240 -28.22 -24.90 -15.24
CA PRO A 240 -27.57 -25.23 -16.52
C PRO A 240 -26.65 -24.12 -17.06
N PRO A 241 -25.62 -24.43 -17.86
CA PRO A 241 -24.82 -23.41 -18.55
C PRO A 241 -25.71 -22.43 -19.34
N GLY A 242 -25.34 -21.15 -19.37
CA GLY A 242 -26.10 -20.12 -20.11
C GLY A 242 -27.30 -19.50 -19.38
N THR A 243 -27.66 -19.93 -18.16
CA THR A 243 -28.80 -19.37 -17.41
C THR A 243 -28.51 -18.04 -16.69
N GLY A 244 -27.60 -17.21 -17.21
CA GLY A 244 -27.35 -15.87 -16.68
C GLY A 244 -26.69 -15.78 -15.29
N LYS A 245 -26.06 -16.84 -14.77
CA LYS A 245 -25.42 -16.82 -13.43
C LYS A 245 -24.34 -15.74 -13.29
N THR A 246 -23.38 -15.72 -14.22
CA THR A 246 -22.30 -14.73 -14.23
C THR A 246 -22.87 -13.33 -14.44
N LEU A 247 -23.83 -13.20 -15.37
CA LEU A 247 -24.52 -11.94 -15.64
C LEU A 247 -25.24 -11.39 -14.39
N THR A 248 -25.89 -12.26 -13.62
CA THR A 248 -26.56 -11.90 -12.36
C THR A 248 -25.54 -11.35 -11.34
N ALA A 249 -24.37 -11.98 -11.22
CA ALA A 249 -23.33 -11.52 -10.31
C ALA A 249 -22.77 -10.15 -10.74
N THR A 250 -22.53 -9.94 -12.04
CA THR A 250 -22.06 -8.63 -12.56
C THR A 250 -23.11 -7.54 -12.44
N LEU A 251 -24.40 -7.85 -12.64
CA LEU A 251 -25.51 -6.92 -12.45
C LEU A 251 -25.67 -6.50 -10.98
N LEU A 252 -25.56 -7.46 -10.05
CA LEU A 252 -25.54 -7.15 -8.61
C LEU A 252 -24.40 -6.19 -8.26
N GLY A 253 -23.19 -6.44 -8.77
CA GLY A 253 -22.05 -5.54 -8.56
C GLY A 253 -22.31 -4.13 -9.10
N LYS A 254 -22.74 -4.04 -10.36
CA LYS A 254 -23.09 -2.77 -11.02
C LYS A 254 -24.16 -2.00 -10.24
N TYR A 255 -25.26 -2.65 -9.85
CA TYR A 255 -26.37 -2.01 -9.14
C TYR A 255 -26.00 -1.56 -7.72
N THR A 256 -25.05 -2.25 -7.08
CA THR A 256 -24.60 -1.92 -5.72
C THR A 256 -23.32 -1.08 -5.67
N GLY A 257 -22.76 -0.70 -6.82
CA GLY A 257 -21.50 0.03 -6.92
C GLY A 257 -20.31 -0.76 -6.36
N LYS A 258 -20.32 -2.09 -6.52
CA LYS A 258 -19.26 -3.00 -6.04
C LYS A 258 -18.53 -3.63 -7.23
N ASP A 259 -17.20 -3.67 -7.14
CA ASP A 259 -16.39 -4.42 -8.09
C ASP A 259 -16.64 -5.93 -7.96
N VAL A 260 -16.67 -6.63 -9.10
CA VAL A 260 -16.91 -8.07 -9.17
C VAL A 260 -15.66 -8.75 -9.72
N PHE A 261 -15.16 -9.72 -8.97
CA PHE A 261 -13.99 -10.51 -9.35
C PHE A 261 -14.35 -11.99 -9.48
N ARG A 262 -13.92 -12.60 -10.58
CA ARG A 262 -14.02 -14.04 -10.82
C ARG A 262 -12.70 -14.71 -10.48
N ILE A 263 -12.74 -15.71 -9.60
CA ILE A 263 -11.57 -16.53 -9.26
C ILE A 263 -11.71 -17.91 -9.90
N ASP A 264 -10.73 -18.31 -10.69
CA ASP A 264 -10.63 -19.69 -11.20
C ASP A 264 -9.90 -20.57 -10.20
N LEU A 265 -10.66 -21.29 -9.37
CA LEU A 265 -10.13 -22.16 -8.31
C LEU A 265 -9.18 -23.24 -8.84
N SER A 266 -9.34 -23.68 -10.09
CA SER A 266 -8.46 -24.71 -10.67
C SER A 266 -7.00 -24.23 -10.77
N ARG A 267 -6.80 -22.94 -11.00
CA ARG A 267 -5.48 -22.29 -11.09
C ARG A 267 -4.87 -22.01 -9.73
N VAL A 268 -5.71 -21.78 -8.73
CA VAL A 268 -5.28 -21.60 -7.33
C VAL A 268 -4.71 -22.92 -6.80
N VAL A 269 -5.37 -24.04 -7.05
CA VAL A 269 -4.93 -25.37 -6.56
C VAL A 269 -3.64 -25.81 -7.24
N SER A 270 -3.42 -25.51 -8.52
CA SER A 270 -2.14 -25.81 -9.20
C SER A 270 -0.94 -25.09 -8.61
N LYS A 271 -1.12 -23.89 -8.02
CA LYS A 271 -0.05 -23.16 -7.31
C LYS A 271 0.47 -23.97 -6.11
N TYR A 272 -0.44 -24.49 -5.29
CA TYR A 272 -0.09 -25.22 -4.06
C TYR A 272 0.47 -26.62 -4.31
N ILE A 273 0.09 -27.27 -5.42
CA ILE A 273 0.69 -28.55 -5.82
C ILE A 273 2.10 -28.34 -6.42
N GLY A 274 2.30 -27.30 -7.23
CA GLY A 274 3.61 -27.02 -7.83
C GLY A 274 4.69 -26.55 -6.84
N GLU A 275 4.30 -25.93 -5.72
CA GLU A 275 5.23 -25.58 -4.63
C GLU A 275 5.60 -26.80 -3.75
N THR A 276 4.73 -27.81 -3.65
CA THR A 276 5.02 -29.01 -2.86
C THR A 276 5.93 -30.02 -3.57
N GLU A 277 6.09 -29.93 -4.90
CA GLU A 277 7.06 -30.75 -5.65
C GLU A 277 8.47 -30.12 -5.70
N LYS A 278 8.65 -28.90 -5.19
CA LYS A 278 9.95 -28.19 -5.18
C LYS A 278 10.68 -28.19 -3.83
N ASN A 279 10.13 -28.85 -2.80
CA ASN A 279 10.76 -29.02 -1.49
C ASN A 279 11.23 -30.46 -1.29
#